data_AF-A0A955VSV0-F1
#
_entry.id   AF-A0A955VSV0-F1
#
_cell.length_a   1.000
_cell.length_b   1.000
_cell.length_c   1.000
_cell.angle_alpha   90.00
_cell.angle_beta   90.00
_cell.angle_gamma   90.00
#
_symmetry.space_group_name_H-M   'P 1'
#
loop_
_entity.id
_entity.type
_entity.pdbx_description
1 polymer ?
#
loop_
_entity_poly.entity_id
_entity_poly.type
_entity_poly.pdbx_seq_one_letter_code
_entity_poly.pdbx_strand_id
1 'polypeptide(L)'
;MNLPPPPDELQSLAAQHRLEEVAARFGLHLEVTEEGGRLPFEQLAHVHFQGDKLTPNTLRAVLFPYGLATDERGLLLPWRTGRRSVEGYEDGLLRFLGDLLIEDPAAFLKRPERAIHIPRDGSLPRSAGYLARFYGGDFLPREKKELVVDLARSQGPFMRSVDDDPLQIVDAASQIASLAAGFRPDAVQAALDEGRFDPFLVAAPPPDSHEAEGVLEAFRDRLRAIAPPGLDHVAFVNGGAEANEKALHIARIHGPGGHRVLAFTGSFHGRTLLSLWATYNPVKRVPYQIPGFEAAFLPLPVADDPYADPAMPDDWRQAWAQREGKRHWDADDDLLQAEVAALIALETEIKAGGALACIIEPYQCEGGDQAPTRRFFHGLRGLTRAWGLPLIFDEVQSGFGLSGDNVFWHQRFHLLDAHGLPDGPDLVTGAKRAQVGYVVSRWPDPALTTSHAASVVRGICHLDLLQGSPSHAARAHERLAELEAKWGHIVSKPRVFGDAFAFDMPDAKSANHLIGQRFYRGYM
;
A
#
# COMPACT_ATOMS: atom_id res chain seq x y z
N MET A 1 39.28 2.24 -32.29
CA MET A 1 37.89 1.91 -31.92
C MET A 1 37.23 1.41 -33.18
N ASN A 2 36.89 0.13 -33.23
CA ASN A 2 36.08 -0.43 -34.32
C ASN A 2 34.67 0.17 -34.19
N LEU A 3 34.11 0.64 -35.31
CA LEU A 3 32.72 1.10 -35.34
C LEU A 3 31.79 -0.07 -34.98
N PRO A 4 30.66 0.16 -34.31
CA PRO A 4 29.69 -0.90 -34.04
C PRO A 4 29.16 -1.47 -35.37
N PRO A 5 28.96 -2.80 -35.45
CA PRO A 5 28.41 -3.42 -36.65
C PRO A 5 26.97 -2.94 -36.91
N PRO A 6 26.50 -2.96 -38.17
CA PRO A 6 25.14 -2.59 -38.50
C PRO A 6 24.12 -3.46 -37.75
N PRO A 7 22.97 -2.91 -37.32
CA PRO A 7 21.94 -3.62 -36.55
C PRO A 7 21.52 -4.98 -37.14
N ASP A 8 21.49 -5.08 -38.47
CA ASP A 8 21.10 -6.29 -39.20
C ASP A 8 22.06 -7.47 -38.94
N GLU A 9 23.35 -7.21 -38.71
CA GLU A 9 24.35 -8.25 -38.44
C GLU A 9 24.20 -8.80 -37.01
N LEU A 10 23.87 -7.94 -36.06
CA LEU A 10 23.62 -8.34 -34.66
C LEU A 10 22.30 -9.11 -34.53
N GLN A 11 21.25 -8.69 -35.24
CA GLN A 11 19.99 -9.42 -35.34
C GLN A 11 20.20 -10.80 -35.98
N SER A 12 21.08 -10.92 -36.98
CA SER A 12 21.41 -12.21 -37.58
C SER A 12 22.17 -13.15 -36.65
N LEU A 13 23.07 -12.63 -35.79
CA LEU A 13 23.80 -13.45 -34.81
C LEU A 13 22.89 -13.87 -33.64
N ALA A 14 21.98 -12.98 -33.26
CA ALA A 14 20.93 -13.23 -32.28
C ALA A 14 20.00 -14.38 -32.72
N ALA A 15 19.50 -14.32 -33.96
CA ALA A 15 18.66 -15.36 -34.54
C ALA A 15 19.36 -16.75 -34.66
N GLN A 16 20.67 -16.82 -34.39
CA GLN A 16 21.47 -18.04 -34.45
C GLN A 16 21.88 -18.56 -33.06
N HIS A 17 21.40 -17.98 -31.96
CA HIS A 17 21.72 -18.39 -30.59
C HIS A 17 23.21 -18.27 -30.20
N ARG A 18 23.94 -17.30 -30.79
CA ARG A 18 25.40 -17.15 -30.59
C ARG A 18 25.75 -16.00 -29.63
N LEU A 19 25.22 -16.07 -28.41
CA LEU A 19 25.40 -15.08 -27.33
C LEU A 19 26.88 -14.77 -27.04
N GLU A 20 27.74 -15.78 -27.01
CA GLU A 20 29.18 -15.62 -26.77
C GLU A 20 29.87 -14.78 -27.85
N GLU A 21 29.41 -14.85 -29.09
CA GLU A 21 29.98 -14.11 -30.21
C GLU A 21 29.47 -12.68 -30.29
N VAL A 22 28.23 -12.45 -29.86
CA VAL A 22 27.72 -11.10 -29.67
C VAL A 22 28.53 -10.41 -28.57
N ALA A 23 28.72 -11.06 -27.42
CA ALA A 23 29.54 -10.53 -26.33
C ALA A 23 31.01 -10.28 -26.76
N ALA A 24 31.63 -11.23 -27.46
CA ALA A 24 33.02 -11.14 -27.91
C ALA A 24 33.27 -9.93 -28.83
N ARG A 25 32.27 -9.53 -29.64
CA ARG A 25 32.38 -8.35 -30.51
C ARG A 25 32.41 -7.02 -29.74
N PHE A 26 31.89 -7.00 -28.52
CA PHE A 26 32.02 -5.87 -27.60
C PHE A 26 33.22 -6.02 -26.64
N GLY A 27 34.09 -7.02 -26.86
CA GLY A 27 35.23 -7.32 -26.00
C GLY A 27 34.84 -7.93 -24.66
N LEU A 28 33.63 -8.48 -24.56
CA LEU A 28 33.07 -9.12 -23.37
C LEU A 28 33.14 -10.65 -23.54
N HIS A 29 33.56 -11.37 -22.51
CA HIS A 29 33.51 -12.83 -22.46
C HIS A 29 32.45 -13.26 -21.45
N LEU A 30 31.45 -13.96 -21.97
CA LEU A 30 30.41 -14.59 -21.17
C LEU A 30 30.88 -15.99 -20.76
N GLU A 31 30.82 -16.31 -19.47
CA GLU A 31 31.03 -17.66 -18.96
C GLU A 31 29.67 -18.31 -18.74
N VAL A 32 29.37 -19.40 -19.46
CA VAL A 32 28.12 -20.12 -19.31
C VAL A 32 28.28 -21.21 -18.25
N THR A 33 27.42 -21.20 -17.23
CA THR A 33 27.39 -22.16 -16.13
C THR A 33 26.06 -22.93 -16.11
N GLU A 34 25.96 -24.00 -15.32
CA GLU A 34 24.70 -24.77 -15.16
C GLU A 34 23.53 -23.93 -14.61
N GLU A 35 23.83 -22.81 -13.93
CA GLU A 35 22.82 -21.89 -13.37
C GLU A 35 22.48 -20.71 -14.31
N GLY A 36 23.16 -20.59 -15.46
CA GLY A 36 23.00 -19.51 -16.44
C GLY A 36 24.31 -18.85 -16.86
N GLY A 37 24.21 -17.77 -17.64
CA GLY A 37 25.36 -17.01 -18.14
C GLY A 37 25.91 -16.02 -17.11
N ARG A 38 27.22 -15.78 -17.13
CA ARG A 38 27.91 -14.89 -16.20
C ARG A 38 28.81 -13.92 -16.94
N LEU A 39 28.70 -12.63 -16.63
CA LEU A 39 29.61 -11.60 -17.16
C LEU A 39 30.53 -11.04 -16.06
N PRO A 40 31.87 -11.23 -16.14
CA PRO A 40 32.79 -10.75 -15.11
C PRO A 40 32.84 -9.21 -15.02
N PHE A 41 32.83 -8.68 -13.80
CA PHE A 41 32.90 -7.22 -13.58
C PHE A 41 34.18 -6.56 -14.09
N GLU A 42 35.28 -7.31 -14.12
CA GLU A 42 36.59 -6.84 -14.57
C GLU A 42 36.56 -6.35 -16.03
N GLN A 43 35.73 -6.97 -16.86
CA GLN A 43 35.56 -6.60 -18.27
C GLN A 43 34.61 -5.41 -18.44
N LEU A 44 33.63 -5.30 -17.55
CA LEU A 44 32.75 -4.13 -17.45
C LEU A 44 33.48 -2.88 -16.96
N ALA A 45 34.63 -3.05 -16.29
CA ALA A 45 35.45 -1.95 -15.80
C ALA A 45 35.93 -1.00 -16.91
N HIS A 46 36.04 -1.45 -18.17
CA HIS A 46 36.46 -0.59 -19.29
C HIS A 46 35.28 0.08 -20.00
N VAL A 47 34.05 -0.21 -19.58
CA VAL A 47 32.83 0.42 -20.10
C VAL A 47 32.58 1.73 -19.34
N HIS A 48 32.41 2.81 -20.09
CA HIS A 48 32.24 4.15 -19.54
C HIS A 48 30.81 4.64 -19.69
N PHE A 49 30.32 5.28 -18.63
CA PHE A 49 28.98 5.82 -18.53
C PHE A 49 29.03 7.33 -18.21
N GLN A 50 28.77 8.22 -19.18
CA GLN A 50 28.86 9.69 -19.01
C GLN A 50 30.14 10.18 -18.29
N GLY A 51 31.27 9.51 -18.50
CA GLY A 51 32.55 9.84 -17.86
C GLY A 51 32.84 9.09 -16.55
N ASP A 52 31.85 8.39 -15.98
CA ASP A 52 32.01 7.49 -14.85
C ASP A 52 32.30 6.04 -15.30
N LYS A 53 33.08 5.31 -14.51
CA LYS A 53 33.41 3.91 -14.77
C LYS A 53 32.24 3.02 -14.36
N LEU A 54 31.86 2.03 -15.17
CA LEU A 54 30.91 1.01 -14.78
C LEU A 54 31.57 0.14 -13.67
N THR A 55 31.22 0.39 -12.41
CA THR A 55 31.69 -0.41 -11.26
C THR A 55 30.62 -1.42 -10.85
N PRO A 56 30.97 -2.49 -10.10
CA PRO A 56 29.97 -3.43 -9.57
C PRO A 56 28.81 -2.75 -8.83
N ASN A 57 29.10 -1.69 -8.07
CA ASN A 57 28.10 -0.91 -7.34
C ASN A 57 27.22 -0.06 -8.26
N THR A 58 27.80 0.56 -9.29
CA THR A 58 27.05 1.32 -10.31
C THR A 58 26.17 0.39 -11.13
N LEU A 59 26.69 -0.81 -11.47
CA LEU A 59 25.97 -1.83 -12.22
C LEU A 59 24.76 -2.36 -11.45
N ARG A 60 24.92 -2.71 -10.16
CA ARG A 60 23.82 -3.09 -9.29
C ARG A 60 22.72 -2.02 -9.25
N ALA A 61 23.08 -0.75 -9.14
CA ALA A 61 22.12 0.35 -9.09
C ALA A 61 21.39 0.64 -10.42
N VAL A 62 21.94 0.19 -11.56
CA VAL A 62 21.38 0.38 -12.91
C VAL A 62 20.62 -0.85 -13.42
N LEU A 63 21.02 -2.05 -12.99
CA LEU A 63 20.46 -3.33 -13.45
C LEU A 63 19.41 -3.93 -12.51
N PHE A 64 19.35 -3.47 -11.25
CA PHE A 64 18.28 -3.82 -10.31
C PHE A 64 16.85 -3.68 -10.88
N PRO A 65 16.53 -2.66 -11.72
CA PRO A 65 15.21 -2.53 -12.35
C PRO A 65 14.86 -3.58 -13.41
N TYR A 66 15.83 -4.41 -13.85
CA TYR A 66 15.68 -5.37 -14.95
C TYR A 66 15.75 -6.84 -14.49
N GLY A 67 15.68 -7.08 -13.17
CA GLY A 67 15.62 -8.45 -12.62
C GLY A 67 16.91 -9.28 -12.74
N LEU A 68 18.03 -8.66 -13.10
CA LEU A 68 19.33 -9.33 -13.23
C LEU A 68 20.03 -9.42 -11.87
N ALA A 69 20.46 -10.62 -11.50
CA ALA A 69 21.17 -10.87 -10.24
C ALA A 69 22.68 -10.56 -10.38
N THR A 70 23.36 -10.29 -9.28
CA THR A 70 24.83 -10.10 -9.28
C THR A 70 25.43 -10.72 -8.03
N ASP A 71 26.65 -11.23 -8.10
CA ASP A 71 27.42 -11.69 -6.93
C ASP A 71 28.77 -10.94 -6.84
N GLU A 72 29.80 -11.50 -6.19
CA GLU A 72 31.14 -10.89 -6.11
C GLU A 72 32.00 -11.11 -7.37
N ARG A 73 31.62 -12.06 -8.21
CA ARG A 73 32.41 -12.54 -9.34
C ARG A 73 31.83 -12.07 -10.70
N GLY A 74 30.66 -11.41 -10.73
CA GLY A 74 30.07 -10.87 -11.96
C GLY A 74 28.55 -10.61 -11.92
N LEU A 75 28.02 -10.20 -13.08
CA LEU A 75 26.59 -10.21 -13.37
C LEU A 75 26.13 -11.65 -13.61
N LEU A 76 25.09 -12.09 -12.91
CA LEU A 76 24.45 -13.38 -13.07
C LEU A 76 23.21 -13.22 -13.96
N LEU A 77 23.17 -13.99 -15.04
CA LEU A 77 22.05 -14.07 -15.97
C LEU A 77 21.35 -15.42 -15.73
N PRO A 78 20.48 -15.53 -14.71
CA PRO A 78 19.91 -16.81 -14.31
C PRO A 78 19.00 -17.35 -15.41
N TRP A 79 19.16 -18.63 -15.77
CA TRP A 79 18.16 -19.37 -16.53
C TRP A 79 17.16 -19.97 -15.53
N ARG A 80 15.88 -19.63 -15.58
CA ARG A 80 14.86 -20.36 -14.81
C ARG A 80 13.95 -21.15 -15.74
N THR A 81 14.11 -22.46 -15.64
CA THR A 81 13.40 -23.48 -16.41
C THR A 81 11.89 -23.38 -16.18
N GLY A 82 11.16 -22.96 -17.21
CA GLY A 82 9.69 -22.87 -17.13
C GLY A 82 9.03 -22.33 -18.39
N ARG A 83 9.23 -23.02 -19.52
CA ARG A 83 8.43 -22.86 -20.76
C ARG A 83 8.22 -21.42 -21.28
N ARG A 84 9.29 -20.76 -21.74
CA ARG A 84 9.35 -20.03 -23.02
C ARG A 84 10.75 -20.29 -23.61
N SER A 85 10.84 -20.47 -24.92
CA SER A 85 12.05 -20.91 -25.59
C SER A 85 13.21 -19.96 -25.34
N VAL A 86 14.42 -20.52 -25.38
CA VAL A 86 15.72 -19.82 -25.41
C VAL A 86 15.66 -18.55 -26.27
N GLU A 87 14.92 -18.61 -27.39
CA GLU A 87 14.64 -17.53 -28.35
C GLU A 87 14.02 -16.28 -27.73
N GLY A 88 12.99 -16.39 -26.87
CA GLY A 88 12.32 -15.22 -26.30
C GLY A 88 13.15 -14.47 -25.26
N TYR A 89 14.01 -15.21 -24.54
CA TYR A 89 14.94 -14.67 -23.55
C TYR A 89 16.16 -14.02 -24.22
N GLU A 90 16.71 -14.67 -25.24
CA GLU A 90 17.80 -14.13 -26.04
C GLU A 90 17.38 -12.87 -26.78
N ASP A 91 16.19 -12.86 -27.37
CA ASP A 91 15.61 -11.66 -27.96
C ASP A 91 15.44 -10.53 -26.92
N GLY A 92 15.11 -10.86 -25.67
CA GLY A 92 15.00 -9.90 -24.56
C GLY A 92 16.36 -9.32 -24.14
N LEU A 93 17.38 -10.18 -24.02
CA LEU A 93 18.75 -9.79 -23.67
C LEU A 93 19.44 -9.01 -24.81
N LEU A 94 19.14 -9.36 -26.06
CA LEU A 94 19.69 -8.72 -27.26
C LEU A 94 18.99 -7.39 -27.57
N ARG A 95 17.68 -7.28 -27.28
CA ARG A 95 17.01 -5.98 -27.18
C ARG A 95 17.60 -5.16 -26.04
N PHE A 96 17.78 -5.72 -24.85
CA PHE A 96 18.40 -5.01 -23.73
C PHE A 96 19.81 -4.50 -24.05
N LEU A 97 20.69 -5.33 -24.62
CA LEU A 97 22.05 -4.93 -25.02
C LEU A 97 22.05 -3.99 -26.24
N GLY A 98 21.13 -4.19 -27.20
CA GLY A 98 20.94 -3.31 -28.36
C GLY A 98 20.42 -1.93 -27.98
N ASP A 99 19.41 -1.86 -27.11
CA ASP A 99 18.84 -0.63 -26.57
C ASP A 99 19.87 0.11 -25.70
N LEU A 100 20.64 -0.62 -24.89
CA LEU A 100 21.71 -0.10 -24.02
C LEU A 100 22.92 0.46 -24.81
N LEU A 101 23.29 -0.17 -25.93
CA LEU A 101 24.57 0.08 -26.61
C LEU A 101 24.43 0.75 -27.99
N ILE A 102 23.24 0.76 -28.62
CA ILE A 102 23.06 1.13 -30.04
C ILE A 102 22.03 2.25 -30.26
N GLU A 103 20.81 2.16 -29.71
CA GLU A 103 19.73 3.09 -30.10
C GLU A 103 19.69 4.42 -29.32
N ASP A 104 19.70 4.37 -27.99
CA ASP A 104 19.83 5.56 -27.15
C ASP A 104 20.48 5.17 -25.82
N PRO A 105 21.82 5.05 -25.78
CA PRO A 105 22.54 4.84 -24.53
C PRO A 105 22.10 5.84 -23.47
N ALA A 106 21.61 7.05 -23.86
CA ALA A 106 21.10 8.13 -23.02
C ALA A 106 19.67 7.98 -22.48
N ALA A 107 18.82 7.17 -23.10
CA ALA A 107 17.48 6.88 -22.60
C ALA A 107 17.51 6.12 -21.27
N PHE A 108 18.48 5.21 -21.11
CA PHE A 108 18.73 4.47 -19.86
C PHE A 108 19.38 5.34 -18.76
N LEU A 109 19.99 6.46 -19.15
CA LEU A 109 20.76 7.37 -18.28
C LEU A 109 19.92 8.53 -17.82
N LYS A 110 18.83 8.80 -18.55
CA LYS A 110 17.65 9.43 -18.01
C LYS A 110 17.06 8.45 -17.00
N ARG A 111 17.78 8.25 -15.88
CA ARG A 111 17.09 8.16 -14.59
C ARG A 111 16.03 9.26 -14.66
N PRO A 112 14.74 8.98 -14.39
CA PRO A 112 13.88 10.10 -14.00
C PRO A 112 14.69 10.83 -12.96
N GLU A 113 15.03 12.10 -13.24
CA GLU A 113 16.00 12.82 -12.42
C GLU A 113 15.54 12.55 -10.99
N ARG A 114 16.36 11.95 -10.13
CA ARG A 114 15.90 11.60 -8.77
C ARG A 114 15.91 12.87 -7.90
N ALA A 115 15.49 13.96 -8.51
CA ALA A 115 15.57 15.32 -8.08
C ALA A 115 14.21 15.95 -8.38
N ILE A 116 13.81 16.80 -7.45
CA ILE A 116 12.70 17.70 -7.66
C ILE A 116 13.05 18.60 -8.84
N HIS A 117 12.15 18.69 -9.81
CA HIS A 117 12.25 19.64 -10.91
C HIS A 117 10.96 20.46 -10.99
N ILE A 118 11.12 21.77 -10.99
CA ILE A 118 10.03 22.73 -11.13
C ILE A 118 10.33 23.56 -12.38
N PRO A 119 9.43 23.59 -13.38
CA PRO A 119 9.61 24.41 -14.57
C PRO A 119 9.89 25.87 -14.22
N ARG A 120 10.81 26.51 -14.94
CA ARG A 120 11.32 27.85 -14.57
C ARG A 120 10.23 28.93 -14.56
N ASP A 121 9.27 28.83 -15.46
CA ASP A 121 8.12 29.73 -15.53
C ASP A 121 6.86 29.17 -14.85
N GLY A 122 6.97 27.99 -14.24
CA GLY A 122 5.88 27.26 -13.61
C GLY A 122 4.80 26.77 -14.58
N SER A 123 4.98 26.92 -15.89
CA SER A 123 3.96 26.58 -16.88
C SER A 123 3.93 25.08 -17.18
N LEU A 124 2.72 24.55 -17.35
CA LEU A 124 2.45 23.15 -17.70
C LEU A 124 1.50 23.09 -18.91
N PRO A 125 1.95 23.52 -20.11
CA PRO A 125 1.07 23.75 -21.26
C PRO A 125 0.40 22.48 -21.77
N ARG A 126 1.08 21.32 -21.74
CA ARG A 126 0.47 20.04 -22.15
C ARG A 126 -0.55 19.59 -21.12
N SER A 127 -0.20 19.65 -19.83
CA SER A 127 -1.15 19.36 -18.75
C SER A 127 -2.40 20.25 -18.85
N ALA A 128 -2.23 21.57 -19.01
CA ALA A 128 -3.34 22.50 -19.18
C ALA A 128 -4.24 22.15 -20.36
N GLY A 129 -3.66 21.78 -21.50
CA GLY A 129 -4.41 21.33 -22.68
C GLY A 129 -5.23 20.05 -22.44
N TYR A 130 -4.65 19.05 -21.75
CA TYR A 130 -5.38 17.85 -21.35
C TYR A 130 -6.50 18.15 -20.35
N LEU A 131 -6.24 18.95 -19.31
CA LEU A 131 -7.24 19.31 -18.30
C LEU A 131 -8.38 20.15 -18.90
N ALA A 132 -8.09 21.05 -19.85
CA ALA A 132 -9.11 21.82 -20.56
C ALA A 132 -10.04 20.92 -21.37
N ARG A 133 -9.49 19.87 -22.01
CA ARG A 133 -10.30 18.84 -22.70
C ARG A 133 -11.07 17.96 -21.72
N PHE A 134 -10.43 17.52 -20.65
CA PHE A 134 -11.00 16.58 -19.68
C PHE A 134 -12.15 17.21 -18.88
N TYR A 135 -11.99 18.48 -18.49
CA TYR A 135 -13.03 19.28 -17.83
C TYR A 135 -13.82 20.17 -18.81
N GLY A 136 -13.89 19.77 -20.08
CA GLY A 136 -14.77 20.41 -21.04
C GLY A 136 -16.23 20.12 -20.70
N GLY A 137 -17.03 21.16 -20.46
CA GLY A 137 -18.43 21.04 -20.05
C GLY A 137 -18.61 20.75 -18.55
N ASP A 138 -19.81 20.28 -18.17
CA ASP A 138 -20.22 20.14 -16.76
C ASP A 138 -20.30 18.68 -16.27
N PHE A 139 -19.78 17.72 -17.04
CA PHE A 139 -19.89 16.29 -16.71
C PHE A 139 -19.01 15.89 -15.51
N LEU A 140 -17.83 16.51 -15.36
CA LEU A 140 -16.88 16.18 -14.30
C LEU A 140 -16.58 17.41 -13.44
N PRO A 141 -16.61 17.29 -12.10
CA PRO A 141 -16.16 18.36 -11.22
C PRO A 141 -14.66 18.58 -11.41
N ARG A 142 -14.26 19.85 -11.55
CA ARG A 142 -12.87 20.23 -11.80
C ARG A 142 -12.00 20.04 -10.55
N GLU A 143 -10.95 19.22 -10.65
CA GLU A 143 -9.91 19.15 -9.61
C GLU A 143 -8.97 20.37 -9.65
N LYS A 144 -8.32 20.64 -8.51
CA LYS A 144 -7.38 21.76 -8.33
C LYS A 144 -5.93 21.46 -8.75
N LYS A 145 -5.65 20.23 -9.21
CA LYS A 145 -4.29 19.83 -9.64
C LYS A 145 -4.01 20.40 -11.02
N GLU A 146 -2.88 21.09 -11.16
CA GLU A 146 -2.47 21.73 -12.43
C GLU A 146 -1.67 20.79 -13.34
N LEU A 147 -1.21 19.64 -12.81
CA LEU A 147 -0.49 18.64 -13.58
C LEU A 147 -1.39 17.49 -14.05
N VAL A 148 -1.08 16.95 -15.23
CA VAL A 148 -1.48 15.62 -15.66
C VAL A 148 -0.28 14.70 -15.50
N VAL A 149 -0.46 13.61 -14.76
CA VAL A 149 0.63 12.69 -14.41
C VAL A 149 0.97 11.79 -15.58
N ASP A 150 2.26 11.72 -15.91
CA ASP A 150 2.82 10.74 -16.83
C ASP A 150 3.25 9.51 -16.03
N LEU A 151 2.36 8.51 -15.97
CA LEU A 151 2.63 7.25 -15.25
C LEU A 151 3.79 6.46 -15.87
N ALA A 152 4.07 6.61 -17.17
CA ALA A 152 5.16 5.91 -17.83
C ALA A 152 6.53 6.48 -17.46
N ARG A 153 6.61 7.81 -17.25
CA ARG A 153 7.85 8.49 -16.82
C ARG A 153 7.99 8.66 -15.31
N SER A 154 6.98 8.28 -14.53
CA SER A 154 7.02 8.27 -13.05
C SER A 154 7.69 6.99 -12.55
N GLN A 155 8.51 7.08 -11.50
CA GLN A 155 9.25 5.93 -10.96
C GLN A 155 9.57 6.11 -9.47
N GLY A 156 9.42 5.03 -8.69
CA GLY A 156 9.62 5.06 -7.25
C GLY A 156 8.70 6.10 -6.60
N PRO A 157 9.18 6.94 -5.68
CA PRO A 157 8.36 7.99 -5.09
C PRO A 157 8.20 9.22 -5.99
N PHE A 158 8.79 9.26 -7.20
CA PHE A 158 8.77 10.44 -8.05
C PHE A 158 7.63 10.40 -9.05
N MET A 159 6.78 11.42 -8.98
CA MET A 159 5.69 11.66 -9.91
C MET A 159 6.10 12.75 -10.90
N ARG A 160 5.83 12.52 -12.19
CA ARG A 160 6.22 13.40 -13.28
C ARG A 160 5.01 13.86 -14.09
N SER A 161 4.98 15.11 -14.55
CA SER A 161 3.94 15.60 -15.47
C SER A 161 4.22 15.20 -16.93
N VAL A 162 3.17 15.24 -17.77
CA VAL A 162 3.23 14.95 -19.22
C VAL A 162 3.92 16.06 -20.04
N ASP A 163 4.34 17.15 -19.40
CA ASP A 163 4.92 18.31 -20.09
C ASP A 163 6.34 18.01 -20.60
N ASP A 164 6.75 18.79 -21.61
CA ASP A 164 8.07 18.63 -22.23
C ASP A 164 9.18 19.11 -21.28
N ASP A 165 8.95 20.22 -20.57
CA ASP A 165 9.64 20.61 -19.34
C ASP A 165 8.76 20.21 -18.13
N PRO A 166 8.97 19.02 -17.54
CA PRO A 166 7.96 18.38 -16.71
C PRO A 166 8.06 18.76 -15.24
N LEU A 167 6.97 19.12 -14.58
CA LEU A 167 6.97 19.13 -13.11
C LEU A 167 7.28 17.73 -12.58
N GLN A 168 8.31 17.62 -11.73
CA GLN A 168 8.71 16.36 -11.12
C GLN A 168 8.88 16.52 -9.62
N ILE A 169 8.10 15.75 -8.86
CA ILE A 169 7.95 15.92 -7.41
C ILE A 169 7.92 14.57 -6.70
N VAL A 170 8.14 14.59 -5.39
CA VAL A 170 7.97 13.42 -4.53
C VAL A 170 6.50 13.25 -4.18
N ASP A 171 5.90 12.10 -4.49
CA ASP A 171 4.57 11.71 -4.04
C ASP A 171 4.63 11.20 -2.59
N ALA A 172 4.49 12.11 -1.62
CA ALA A 172 4.47 11.76 -0.21
C ALA A 172 3.09 11.23 0.23
N ALA A 173 2.05 11.45 -0.57
CA ALA A 173 0.72 10.90 -0.38
C ALA A 173 0.55 9.47 -0.93
N SER A 174 1.51 8.96 -1.72
CA SER A 174 1.50 7.64 -2.37
C SER A 174 0.16 7.29 -3.03
N GLN A 175 -0.41 8.26 -3.75
CA GLN A 175 -1.76 8.18 -4.34
C GLN A 175 -2.84 7.76 -3.31
N ILE A 176 -2.92 8.48 -2.19
CA ILE A 176 -3.84 8.21 -1.07
C ILE A 176 -3.52 6.86 -0.41
N ALA A 177 -2.24 6.68 -0.05
CA ALA A 177 -1.72 5.48 0.59
C ALA A 177 -2.00 4.18 -0.19
N SER A 178 -2.02 4.24 -1.53
CA SER A 178 -2.32 3.10 -2.38
C SER A 178 -1.10 2.51 -3.09
N LEU A 179 -0.02 3.29 -3.27
CA LEU A 179 1.22 2.80 -3.87
C LEU A 179 2.22 2.37 -2.81
N ALA A 180 2.22 1.09 -2.45
CA ALA A 180 3.11 0.57 -1.40
C ALA A 180 4.61 0.68 -1.73
N ALA A 181 4.95 0.60 -3.03
CA ALA A 181 6.31 0.61 -3.53
C ALA A 181 6.56 1.74 -4.57
N GLY A 182 5.68 2.75 -4.57
CA GLY A 182 5.73 3.85 -5.53
C GLY A 182 5.33 3.46 -6.97
N PHE A 183 5.69 4.30 -7.93
CA PHE A 183 5.43 4.11 -9.35
C PHE A 183 6.39 3.09 -9.95
N ARG A 184 5.88 2.23 -10.85
CA ARG A 184 6.63 1.21 -11.59
C ARG A 184 7.55 0.37 -10.69
N PRO A 185 7.00 -0.32 -9.68
CA PRO A 185 7.82 -1.14 -8.80
C PRO A 185 8.38 -2.36 -9.55
N ASP A 186 9.67 -2.62 -9.34
CA ASP A 186 10.42 -3.64 -10.10
C ASP A 186 9.81 -5.04 -9.98
N ALA A 187 9.25 -5.42 -8.82
CA ALA A 187 8.59 -6.73 -8.67
C ALA A 187 7.35 -6.89 -9.57
N VAL A 188 6.62 -5.80 -9.85
CA VAL A 188 5.46 -5.85 -10.75
C VAL A 188 5.92 -5.90 -12.21
N GLN A 189 6.99 -5.18 -12.56
CA GLN A 189 7.60 -5.27 -13.89
C GLN A 189 8.15 -6.68 -14.13
N ALA A 190 8.90 -7.23 -13.18
CA ALA A 190 9.40 -8.61 -13.24
C ALA A 190 8.25 -9.61 -13.40
N ALA A 191 7.16 -9.47 -12.64
CA ALA A 191 6.00 -10.35 -12.79
C ALA A 191 5.30 -10.22 -14.16
N LEU A 192 5.32 -9.04 -14.77
CA LEU A 192 4.86 -8.83 -16.15
C LEU A 192 5.79 -9.56 -17.14
N ASP A 193 7.10 -9.39 -17.01
CA ASP A 193 8.10 -10.00 -17.89
C ASP A 193 8.14 -11.53 -17.75
N GLU A 194 7.85 -12.05 -16.55
CA GLU A 194 7.66 -13.47 -16.24
C GLU A 194 6.35 -14.06 -16.80
N GLY A 195 5.48 -13.23 -17.39
CA GLY A 195 4.19 -13.65 -17.93
C GLY A 195 3.14 -14.01 -16.87
N ARG A 196 3.34 -13.63 -15.59
CA ARG A 196 2.36 -13.88 -14.51
C ARG A 196 1.03 -13.17 -14.73
N PHE A 197 1.01 -12.15 -15.59
CA PHE A 197 -0.18 -11.42 -16.01
C PHE A 197 -0.81 -11.96 -17.29
N ASP A 198 -0.11 -12.78 -18.09
CA ASP A 198 -0.51 -13.13 -19.46
C ASP A 198 -1.96 -13.64 -19.59
N PRO A 199 -2.46 -14.52 -18.69
CA PRO A 199 -3.85 -14.98 -18.77
C PRO A 199 -4.89 -13.88 -18.50
N PHE A 200 -4.45 -12.74 -17.95
CA PHE A 200 -5.30 -11.68 -17.41
C PHE A 200 -5.10 -10.30 -18.05
N LEU A 201 -4.18 -10.15 -19.03
CA LEU A 201 -3.88 -8.86 -19.66
C LEU A 201 -5.02 -8.37 -20.57
N VAL A 202 -5.69 -9.29 -21.24
CA VAL A 202 -6.74 -8.99 -22.24
C VAL A 202 -8.10 -9.60 -21.89
N ALA A 203 -8.18 -10.34 -20.78
CA ALA A 203 -9.39 -11.00 -20.31
C ALA A 203 -9.49 -10.96 -18.77
N ALA A 204 -10.71 -10.86 -18.26
CA ALA A 204 -11.03 -11.02 -16.85
C ALA A 204 -11.79 -12.35 -16.68
N PRO A 205 -11.09 -13.48 -16.53
CA PRO A 205 -11.77 -14.77 -16.42
C PRO A 205 -12.56 -14.85 -15.11
N PRO A 206 -13.63 -15.68 -15.06
CA PRO A 206 -14.37 -15.92 -13.83
C PRO A 206 -13.46 -16.38 -12.68
N PRO A 207 -13.74 -16.01 -11.42
CA PRO A 207 -12.89 -16.37 -10.27
C PRO A 207 -12.74 -17.87 -10.03
N ASP A 208 -13.71 -18.67 -10.50
CA ASP A 208 -13.76 -20.13 -10.44
C ASP A 208 -13.16 -20.79 -11.69
N SER A 209 -12.60 -20.02 -12.62
CA SER A 209 -11.78 -20.56 -13.70
C SER A 209 -10.45 -21.12 -13.15
N HIS A 210 -9.92 -22.14 -13.81
CA HIS A 210 -8.66 -22.76 -13.42
C HIS A 210 -7.50 -21.74 -13.38
N GLU A 211 -7.48 -20.80 -14.34
CA GLU A 211 -6.47 -19.75 -14.44
C GLU A 211 -6.55 -18.76 -13.27
N ALA A 212 -7.75 -18.28 -12.91
CA ALA A 212 -7.92 -17.32 -11.82
C ALA A 212 -7.75 -17.98 -10.44
N GLU A 213 -8.29 -19.18 -10.26
CA GLU A 213 -8.34 -19.88 -8.97
C GLU A 213 -6.93 -20.11 -8.40
N GLY A 214 -5.97 -20.51 -9.23
CA GLY A 214 -4.59 -20.74 -8.79
C GLY A 214 -3.92 -19.49 -8.21
N VAL A 215 -4.12 -18.33 -8.82
CA VAL A 215 -3.54 -17.05 -8.35
C VAL A 215 -4.29 -16.53 -7.12
N LEU A 216 -5.62 -16.67 -7.10
CA LEU A 216 -6.45 -16.32 -5.95
C LEU A 216 -6.04 -17.14 -4.73
N GLU A 217 -5.95 -18.47 -4.85
CA GLU A 217 -5.59 -19.35 -3.73
C GLU A 217 -4.16 -19.10 -3.25
N ALA A 218 -3.21 -18.88 -4.17
CA ALA A 218 -1.85 -18.50 -3.79
C ALA A 218 -1.82 -17.22 -2.94
N PHE A 219 -2.68 -16.24 -3.22
CA PHE A 219 -2.77 -15.06 -2.36
C PHE A 219 -3.54 -15.32 -1.06
N ARG A 220 -4.59 -16.14 -1.08
CA ARG A 220 -5.29 -16.57 0.15
C ARG A 220 -4.33 -17.24 1.12
N ASP A 221 -3.50 -18.16 0.66
CA ASP A 221 -2.55 -18.89 1.48
C ASP A 221 -1.52 -17.96 2.12
N ARG A 222 -1.00 -17.00 1.35
CA ARG A 222 -0.07 -15.98 1.88
C ARG A 222 -0.72 -15.10 2.94
N LEU A 223 -1.96 -14.67 2.72
CA LEU A 223 -2.71 -13.87 3.69
C LEU A 223 -3.06 -14.67 4.95
N ARG A 224 -3.47 -15.94 4.82
CA ARG A 224 -3.73 -16.86 5.95
C ARG A 224 -2.48 -17.10 6.77
N ALA A 225 -1.33 -17.30 6.13
CA ALA A 225 -0.06 -17.57 6.81
C ALA A 225 0.39 -16.44 7.74
N ILE A 226 -0.02 -15.20 7.46
CA ILE A 226 0.30 -14.00 8.26
C ILE A 226 -0.90 -13.48 9.06
N ALA A 227 -2.07 -14.09 8.90
CA ALA A 227 -3.27 -13.70 9.61
C ALA A 227 -3.18 -14.04 11.10
N PRO A 228 -3.80 -13.24 11.97
CA PRO A 228 -4.00 -13.59 13.37
C PRO A 228 -4.69 -14.94 13.56
N PRO A 229 -4.48 -15.61 14.72
CA PRO A 229 -5.16 -16.86 15.03
C PRO A 229 -6.70 -16.78 14.89
N GLY A 230 -7.28 -17.75 14.19
CA GLY A 230 -8.74 -17.89 14.03
C GLY A 230 -9.35 -17.02 12.92
N LEU A 231 -8.55 -16.50 12.00
CA LEU A 231 -8.98 -15.85 10.76
C LEU A 231 -8.59 -16.71 9.54
N ASP A 232 -9.32 -17.80 9.33
CA ASP A 232 -8.94 -18.86 8.39
C ASP A 232 -9.47 -18.66 6.95
N HIS A 233 -10.34 -17.68 6.74
CA HIS A 233 -11.04 -17.47 5.47
C HIS A 233 -10.65 -16.15 4.80
N VAL A 234 -10.49 -16.16 3.48
CA VAL A 234 -10.14 -14.98 2.67
C VAL A 234 -11.09 -14.85 1.50
N ALA A 235 -11.75 -13.68 1.39
CA ALA A 235 -12.56 -13.29 0.25
C ALA A 235 -11.94 -12.09 -0.48
N PHE A 236 -12.11 -12.01 -1.80
CA PHE A 236 -11.59 -10.92 -2.62
C PHE A 236 -12.71 -10.11 -3.27
N VAL A 237 -12.48 -8.80 -3.38
CA VAL A 237 -13.33 -7.79 -4.02
C VAL A 237 -12.44 -6.77 -4.73
N ASN A 238 -13.00 -5.70 -5.29
CA ASN A 238 -12.23 -4.80 -6.16
C ASN A 238 -11.68 -3.56 -5.42
N GLY A 239 -12.24 -3.20 -4.27
CA GLY A 239 -11.79 -2.03 -3.51
C GLY A 239 -12.21 -2.04 -2.05
N GLY A 240 -11.76 -1.03 -1.30
CA GLY A 240 -11.96 -0.98 0.15
C GLY A 240 -13.41 -0.81 0.59
N ALA A 241 -14.19 -0.01 -0.13
CA ALA A 241 -15.62 0.13 0.15
C ALA A 241 -16.36 -1.21 -0.01
N GLU A 242 -16.10 -1.94 -1.11
CA GLU A 242 -16.63 -3.30 -1.32
C GLU A 242 -16.14 -4.28 -0.24
N ALA A 243 -14.89 -4.14 0.23
CA ALA A 243 -14.34 -5.01 1.27
C ALA A 243 -15.10 -4.82 2.59
N ASN A 244 -15.41 -3.58 2.95
CA ASN A 244 -16.25 -3.27 4.10
C ASN A 244 -17.69 -3.75 3.93
N GLU A 245 -18.30 -3.63 2.74
CA GLU A 245 -19.64 -4.21 2.51
C GLU A 245 -19.64 -5.73 2.62
N LYS A 246 -18.61 -6.39 2.07
CA LYS A 246 -18.40 -7.84 2.17
C LYS A 246 -18.21 -8.27 3.63
N ALA A 247 -17.40 -7.56 4.40
CA ALA A 247 -17.20 -7.86 5.82
C ALA A 247 -18.49 -7.67 6.63
N LEU A 248 -19.24 -6.60 6.38
CA LEU A 248 -20.54 -6.37 7.01
C LEU A 248 -21.56 -7.45 6.61
N HIS A 249 -21.53 -7.95 5.38
CA HIS A 249 -22.37 -9.06 4.93
C HIS A 249 -22.05 -10.35 5.68
N ILE A 250 -20.78 -10.75 5.75
CA ILE A 250 -20.33 -11.93 6.49
C ILE A 250 -20.69 -11.79 7.98
N ALA A 251 -20.43 -10.61 8.58
CA ALA A 251 -20.80 -10.30 9.96
C ALA A 251 -22.31 -10.41 10.20
N ARG A 252 -23.14 -10.03 9.23
CA ARG A 252 -24.61 -10.13 9.36
C ARG A 252 -25.09 -11.57 9.46
N ILE A 253 -24.48 -12.47 8.69
CA ILE A 253 -24.87 -13.88 8.62
C ILE A 253 -24.46 -14.62 9.90
N HIS A 254 -23.27 -14.31 10.43
CA HIS A 254 -22.69 -15.03 11.56
C HIS A 254 -22.86 -14.34 12.92
N GLY A 255 -23.23 -13.06 12.91
CA GLY A 255 -23.51 -12.26 14.09
C GLY A 255 -25.00 -12.23 14.46
N PRO A 256 -25.44 -11.23 15.25
CA PRO A 256 -26.81 -11.11 15.74
C PRO A 256 -27.87 -10.75 14.67
N GLY A 257 -27.47 -10.58 13.39
CA GLY A 257 -28.39 -10.34 12.28
C GLY A 257 -28.97 -8.92 12.16
N GLY A 258 -28.43 -7.95 12.92
CA GLY A 258 -28.89 -6.56 12.93
C GLY A 258 -28.68 -5.77 11.63
N HIS A 259 -29.06 -4.49 11.67
CA HIS A 259 -28.98 -3.55 10.53
C HIS A 259 -28.17 -2.29 10.83
N ARG A 260 -27.94 -1.98 12.12
CA ARG A 260 -27.23 -0.77 12.55
C ARG A 260 -25.74 -1.04 12.69
N VAL A 261 -24.91 -0.22 12.07
CA VAL A 261 -23.45 -0.33 12.23
C VAL A 261 -23.01 0.51 13.43
N LEU A 262 -22.15 -0.02 14.30
CA LEU A 262 -21.53 0.76 15.36
C LEU A 262 -20.13 1.18 14.88
N ALA A 263 -19.93 2.47 14.67
CA ALA A 263 -18.69 3.06 14.17
C ALA A 263 -18.22 4.19 15.10
N PHE A 264 -17.10 4.83 14.78
CA PHE A 264 -16.49 5.84 15.65
C PHE A 264 -16.43 7.22 15.00
N THR A 265 -16.46 8.28 15.81
CA THR A 265 -16.21 9.65 15.34
C THR A 265 -14.89 9.73 14.58
N GLY A 266 -14.85 10.48 13.48
CA GLY A 266 -13.67 10.61 12.63
C GLY A 266 -13.49 9.52 11.57
N SER A 267 -14.24 8.42 11.65
CA SER A 267 -14.07 7.25 10.76
C SER A 267 -14.33 7.52 9.27
N PHE A 268 -13.62 6.77 8.42
CA PHE A 268 -13.84 6.70 6.98
C PHE A 268 -13.78 5.25 6.48
N HIS A 269 -14.94 4.67 6.17
CA HIS A 269 -15.06 3.27 5.77
C HIS A 269 -15.46 3.08 4.30
N GLY A 270 -15.68 4.16 3.55
CA GLY A 270 -15.98 4.08 2.12
C GLY A 270 -17.13 4.97 1.67
N ARG A 271 -17.55 4.79 0.42
CA ARG A 271 -18.59 5.62 -0.22
C ARG A 271 -19.63 4.81 -1.01
N THR A 272 -19.62 3.49 -0.88
CA THR A 272 -20.77 2.65 -1.30
C THR A 272 -21.81 2.65 -0.18
N LEU A 273 -23.06 2.30 -0.45
CA LEU A 273 -24.18 2.61 0.46
C LEU A 273 -23.97 2.12 1.91
N LEU A 274 -23.59 0.86 2.12
CA LEU A 274 -23.39 0.30 3.46
C LEU A 274 -22.13 0.88 4.14
N SER A 275 -21.03 0.95 3.39
CA SER A 275 -19.76 1.47 3.91
C SER A 275 -19.80 2.98 4.21
N LEU A 276 -20.63 3.72 3.48
CA LEU A 276 -20.89 5.14 3.68
C LEU A 276 -21.66 5.39 4.98
N TRP A 277 -22.57 4.49 5.38
CA TRP A 277 -23.27 4.63 6.66
C TRP A 277 -22.31 4.59 7.84
N ALA A 278 -21.24 3.82 7.74
CA ALA A 278 -20.18 3.76 8.74
C ALA A 278 -19.17 4.92 8.63
N THR A 279 -19.22 5.76 7.58
CA THR A 279 -18.33 6.93 7.44
C THR A 279 -18.88 8.15 8.19
N TYR A 280 -18.08 8.74 9.09
CA TYR A 280 -18.53 9.78 10.02
C TYR A 280 -19.04 11.05 9.34
N ASN A 281 -18.32 11.53 8.31
CA ASN A 281 -18.56 12.85 7.72
C ASN A 281 -20.01 13.03 7.23
N PRO A 282 -20.80 13.92 7.88
CA PRO A 282 -22.23 14.05 7.58
C PRO A 282 -22.49 14.61 6.19
N VAL A 283 -21.61 15.44 5.63
CA VAL A 283 -21.74 15.99 4.27
C VAL A 283 -21.74 14.86 3.24
N LYS A 284 -20.94 13.82 3.47
CA LYS A 284 -20.86 12.64 2.60
C LYS A 284 -22.02 11.68 2.85
N ARG A 285 -22.37 11.45 4.12
CA ARG A 285 -23.27 10.36 4.54
C ARG A 285 -24.75 10.74 4.60
N VAL A 286 -25.11 11.87 5.20
CA VAL A 286 -26.51 12.25 5.50
C VAL A 286 -27.41 12.24 4.26
N PRO A 287 -26.99 12.72 3.08
CA PRO A 287 -27.83 12.68 1.88
C PRO A 287 -28.23 11.28 1.41
N TYR A 288 -27.55 10.23 1.88
CA TYR A 288 -27.76 8.82 1.47
C TYR A 288 -28.17 7.90 2.64
N GLN A 289 -28.55 8.48 3.78
CA GLN A 289 -29.06 7.69 4.91
C GLN A 289 -30.42 7.09 4.58
N ILE A 290 -30.59 5.82 4.94
CA ILE A 290 -31.87 5.12 4.84
C ILE A 290 -32.37 4.86 6.26
N PRO A 291 -33.60 5.28 6.60
CA PRO A 291 -34.19 5.00 7.90
C PRO A 291 -34.14 3.51 8.27
N GLY A 292 -33.62 3.21 9.46
CA GLY A 292 -33.46 1.84 9.97
C GLY A 292 -32.17 1.12 9.56
N PHE A 293 -31.33 1.75 8.74
CA PHE A 293 -30.02 1.22 8.33
C PHE A 293 -28.86 2.18 8.66
N GLU A 294 -29.05 3.04 9.66
CA GLU A 294 -28.05 4.03 10.05
C GLU A 294 -26.90 3.43 10.88
N ALA A 295 -25.83 4.21 11.04
CA ALA A 295 -24.78 3.92 12.01
C ALA A 295 -24.91 4.79 13.26
N ALA A 296 -24.52 4.22 14.41
CA ALA A 296 -24.21 4.98 15.62
C ALA A 296 -22.72 5.33 15.62
N PHE A 297 -22.39 6.59 15.95
CA PHE A 297 -21.02 7.07 16.01
C PHE A 297 -20.60 7.31 17.46
N LEU A 298 -19.75 6.43 17.95
CA LEU A 298 -19.21 6.43 19.30
C LEU A 298 -17.98 7.35 19.37
N PRO A 299 -17.70 7.98 20.52
CA PRO A 299 -16.46 8.74 20.70
C PRO A 299 -15.24 7.85 20.48
N LEU A 300 -14.25 8.34 19.73
CA LEU A 300 -12.94 7.71 19.67
C LEU A 300 -12.04 8.29 20.78
N PRO A 301 -11.64 7.49 21.78
CA PRO A 301 -10.71 7.97 22.80
C PRO A 301 -9.30 8.01 22.22
N VAL A 302 -8.70 9.20 22.22
CA VAL A 302 -7.34 9.44 21.73
C VAL A 302 -6.58 10.25 22.78
N ALA A 303 -5.31 9.91 22.96
CA ALA A 303 -4.44 10.62 23.87
C ALA A 303 -3.92 11.91 23.24
N ASP A 304 -3.53 12.86 24.09
CA ASP A 304 -2.91 14.10 23.63
C ASP A 304 -1.48 13.87 23.10
N ASP A 305 -0.74 12.96 23.75
CA ASP A 305 0.50 12.36 23.24
C ASP A 305 0.15 11.21 22.29
N PRO A 306 0.48 11.30 20.99
CA PRO A 306 0.16 10.26 20.02
C PRO A 306 0.85 8.91 20.30
N TYR A 307 1.91 8.88 21.10
CA TYR A 307 2.62 7.65 21.48
C TYR A 307 2.16 7.06 22.81
N ALA A 308 1.17 7.68 23.46
CA ALA A 308 0.68 7.21 24.75
C ALA A 308 0.17 5.76 24.65
N ASP A 309 0.77 4.89 25.46
CA ASP A 309 0.29 3.52 25.66
C ASP A 309 0.32 3.19 27.15
N PRO A 310 -0.66 3.69 27.91
CA PRO A 310 -0.72 3.52 29.35
C PRO A 310 -0.98 2.05 29.72
N ALA A 311 -0.52 1.66 30.91
CA ALA A 311 -0.80 0.34 31.45
C ALA A 311 -2.31 0.10 31.61
N MET A 312 -2.72 -1.14 31.37
CA MET A 312 -4.09 -1.60 31.63
C MET A 312 -4.27 -1.92 33.11
N PRO A 313 -5.39 -1.55 33.75
CA PRO A 313 -5.75 -2.10 35.06
C PRO A 313 -5.75 -3.63 35.06
N ASP A 314 -5.35 -4.26 36.17
CA ASP A 314 -5.18 -5.72 36.26
C ASP A 314 -6.47 -6.50 35.93
N ASP A 315 -7.62 -5.94 36.32
CA ASP A 315 -8.95 -6.52 36.09
C ASP A 315 -9.59 -6.08 34.77
N TRP A 316 -8.92 -5.27 33.94
CA TRP A 316 -9.48 -4.63 32.75
C TRP A 316 -10.05 -5.64 31.75
N ARG A 317 -9.26 -6.66 31.39
CA ARG A 317 -9.67 -7.68 30.41
C ARG A 317 -10.85 -8.50 30.92
N GLN A 318 -10.82 -8.91 32.18
CA GLN A 318 -11.90 -9.68 32.79
C GLN A 318 -13.18 -8.84 32.92
N ALA A 319 -13.06 -7.56 33.28
CA ALA A 319 -14.18 -6.65 33.42
C ALA A 319 -14.93 -6.47 32.09
N TRP A 320 -14.22 -6.23 30.99
CA TRP A 320 -14.85 -6.02 29.68
C TRP A 320 -15.33 -7.32 29.02
N ALA A 321 -14.73 -8.46 29.34
CA ALA A 321 -15.19 -9.77 28.87
C ALA A 321 -16.48 -10.28 29.54
N GLN A 322 -17.03 -9.53 30.50
CA GLN A 322 -18.28 -9.86 31.19
C GLN A 322 -19.36 -8.81 30.89
N ARG A 323 -20.61 -9.26 30.66
CA ARG A 323 -21.77 -8.37 30.41
C ARG A 323 -22.13 -7.48 31.60
N GLU A 324 -21.82 -7.94 32.81
CA GLU A 324 -22.05 -7.23 34.08
C GLU A 324 -20.73 -6.97 34.82
N GLY A 325 -19.65 -6.75 34.07
CA GLY A 325 -18.34 -6.45 34.67
C GLY A 325 -18.24 -5.03 35.20
N LYS A 326 -17.13 -4.75 35.90
CA LYS A 326 -16.77 -3.40 36.36
C LYS A 326 -16.69 -2.41 35.18
N ARG A 327 -17.17 -1.17 35.39
CA ARG A 327 -17.20 -0.08 34.40
C ARG A 327 -16.66 1.24 34.97
N HIS A 328 -15.96 1.18 36.08
CA HIS A 328 -15.43 2.36 36.76
C HIS A 328 -14.13 1.98 37.47
N TRP A 329 -13.11 2.81 37.30
CA TRP A 329 -11.83 2.70 37.96
C TRP A 329 -11.51 4.05 38.59
N ASP A 330 -11.14 4.01 39.88
CA ASP A 330 -10.73 5.18 40.63
C ASP A 330 -9.26 5.49 40.30
N ALA A 331 -9.07 6.34 39.28
CA ALA A 331 -7.77 6.78 38.81
C ALA A 331 -7.89 8.19 38.24
N ASP A 332 -6.89 9.03 38.55
CA ASP A 332 -6.71 10.37 38.00
C ASP A 332 -6.05 10.26 36.60
N ASP A 333 -6.79 9.68 35.66
CA ASP A 333 -6.37 9.42 34.27
C ASP A 333 -7.53 9.76 33.32
N ASP A 334 -7.50 10.97 32.76
CA ASP A 334 -8.52 11.48 31.84
C ASP A 334 -8.71 10.57 30.61
N LEU A 335 -7.62 9.98 30.11
CA LEU A 335 -7.66 9.07 28.98
C LEU A 335 -8.36 7.76 29.36
N LEU A 336 -8.10 7.22 30.55
CA LEU A 336 -8.82 6.04 31.05
C LEU A 336 -10.31 6.34 31.17
N GLN A 337 -10.69 7.50 31.71
CA GLN A 337 -12.11 7.87 31.82
C GLN A 337 -12.76 8.02 30.44
N ALA A 338 -12.06 8.60 29.46
CA ALA A 338 -12.53 8.69 28.08
C ALA A 338 -12.71 7.32 27.42
N GLU A 339 -11.77 6.39 27.62
CA GLU A 339 -11.84 5.02 27.11
C GLU A 339 -13.00 4.25 27.72
N VAL A 340 -13.16 4.34 29.05
CA VAL A 340 -14.30 3.74 29.76
C VAL A 340 -15.62 4.31 29.23
N ALA A 341 -15.72 5.63 29.07
CA ALA A 341 -16.92 6.28 28.55
C ALA A 341 -17.26 5.82 27.12
N ALA A 342 -16.26 5.71 26.23
CA ALA A 342 -16.46 5.22 24.87
C ALA A 342 -16.96 3.76 24.85
N LEU A 343 -16.41 2.89 25.71
CA LEU A 343 -16.82 1.49 25.83
C LEU A 343 -18.22 1.35 26.47
N ILE A 344 -18.59 2.21 27.42
CA ILE A 344 -19.96 2.27 27.96
C ILE A 344 -20.96 2.73 26.88
N ALA A 345 -20.59 3.72 26.07
CA ALA A 345 -21.42 4.17 24.96
C ALA A 345 -21.64 3.03 23.95
N LEU A 346 -20.58 2.26 23.62
CA LEU A 346 -20.70 1.05 22.81
C LEU A 346 -21.66 0.04 23.44
N GLU A 347 -21.47 -0.28 24.71
CA GLU A 347 -22.33 -1.25 25.43
C GLU A 347 -23.79 -0.80 25.46
N THR A 348 -24.04 0.50 25.56
CA THR A 348 -25.39 1.10 25.52
C THR A 348 -26.05 0.87 24.16
N GLU A 349 -25.32 1.12 23.06
CA GLU A 349 -25.82 0.86 21.71
C GLU A 349 -26.06 -0.62 21.43
N ILE A 350 -25.20 -1.50 21.96
CA ILE A 350 -25.40 -2.95 21.88
C ILE A 350 -26.69 -3.35 22.61
N LYS A 351 -26.92 -2.84 23.83
CA LYS A 351 -28.12 -3.12 24.65
C LYS A 351 -29.40 -2.58 24.03
N ALA A 352 -29.33 -1.47 23.29
CA ALA A 352 -30.46 -0.93 22.54
C ALA A 352 -30.94 -1.87 21.42
N GLY A 353 -30.09 -2.80 20.98
CA GLY A 353 -30.42 -3.82 19.99
C GLY A 353 -30.30 -3.33 18.55
N GLY A 354 -30.40 -4.29 17.62
CA GLY A 354 -30.31 -4.04 16.18
C GLY A 354 -28.90 -3.77 15.64
N ALA A 355 -27.87 -3.84 16.49
CA ALA A 355 -26.48 -3.74 16.07
C ALA A 355 -26.09 -4.94 15.18
N LEU A 356 -25.49 -4.63 14.04
CA LEU A 356 -24.97 -5.58 13.05
C LEU A 356 -23.54 -6.01 13.41
N ALA A 357 -22.66 -5.02 13.55
CA ALA A 357 -21.25 -5.20 13.82
C ALA A 357 -20.69 -3.89 14.40
N CYS A 358 -19.53 -3.99 15.07
CA CYS A 358 -18.69 -2.85 15.37
C CYS A 358 -17.56 -2.79 14.34
N ILE A 359 -17.39 -1.65 13.67
CA ILE A 359 -16.31 -1.41 12.70
C ILE A 359 -15.47 -0.23 13.17
N ILE A 360 -14.15 -0.38 13.07
CA ILE A 360 -13.19 0.65 13.48
C ILE A 360 -11.89 0.52 12.68
N GLU A 361 -11.27 1.65 12.35
CA GLU A 361 -9.89 1.68 11.87
C GLU A 361 -8.91 1.50 13.06
N PRO A 362 -7.98 0.54 13.05
CA PRO A 362 -6.92 0.43 14.06
C PRO A 362 -6.07 1.70 14.19
N TYR A 363 -5.99 2.46 13.10
CA TYR A 363 -5.38 3.77 13.01
C TYR A 363 -6.23 4.60 12.06
N GLN A 364 -6.89 5.63 12.57
CA GLN A 364 -7.75 6.47 11.74
C GLN A 364 -6.89 7.37 10.88
N CYS A 365 -6.87 7.14 9.57
CA CYS A 365 -6.06 7.93 8.65
C CYS A 365 -6.79 9.23 8.28
N GLU A 366 -7.91 9.14 7.57
CA GLU A 366 -8.69 10.32 7.14
C GLU A 366 -9.29 11.11 8.32
N GLY A 367 -9.43 10.47 9.48
CA GLY A 367 -9.87 11.07 10.75
C GLY A 367 -8.81 11.94 11.43
N GLY A 368 -7.62 12.08 10.84
CA GLY A 368 -6.55 12.93 11.33
C GLY A 368 -5.39 12.16 11.96
N ASP A 369 -5.05 10.99 11.41
CA ASP A 369 -3.87 10.21 11.80
C ASP A 369 -3.86 9.85 13.29
N GLN A 370 -5.00 9.40 13.80
CA GLN A 370 -5.27 9.14 15.22
C GLN A 370 -5.02 7.67 15.60
N ALA A 371 -4.31 7.46 16.71
CA ALA A 371 -3.95 6.14 17.23
C ALA A 371 -4.57 5.88 18.61
N PRO A 372 -5.67 5.10 18.71
CA PRO A 372 -6.18 4.65 20.01
C PRO A 372 -5.21 3.67 20.69
N THR A 373 -5.29 3.58 22.01
CA THR A 373 -4.34 2.79 22.82
C THR A 373 -4.59 1.29 22.76
N ARG A 374 -3.59 0.49 23.17
CA ARG A 374 -3.78 -0.97 23.37
C ARG A 374 -4.82 -1.26 24.43
N ARG A 375 -4.91 -0.44 25.48
CA ARG A 375 -5.89 -0.56 26.57
C ARG A 375 -7.32 -0.46 26.03
N PHE A 376 -7.59 0.53 25.18
CA PHE A 376 -8.88 0.68 24.52
C PHE A 376 -9.25 -0.55 23.67
N PHE A 377 -8.35 -1.01 22.79
CA PHE A 377 -8.65 -2.15 21.91
C PHE A 377 -8.87 -3.47 22.67
N HIS A 378 -8.20 -3.69 23.80
CA HIS A 378 -8.49 -4.84 24.68
C HIS A 378 -9.89 -4.75 25.29
N GLY A 379 -10.30 -3.56 25.76
CA GLY A 379 -11.64 -3.33 26.29
C GLY A 379 -12.72 -3.49 25.22
N LEU A 380 -12.48 -2.92 24.03
CA LEU A 380 -13.35 -3.06 22.86
C LEU A 380 -13.52 -4.53 22.47
N ARG A 381 -12.42 -5.29 22.43
CA ARG A 381 -12.48 -6.69 22.06
C ARG A 381 -13.21 -7.53 23.11
N GLY A 382 -12.88 -7.36 24.38
CA GLY A 382 -13.56 -8.04 25.48
C GLY A 382 -15.08 -7.80 25.45
N LEU A 383 -15.48 -6.55 25.25
CA LEU A 383 -16.89 -6.17 25.22
C LEU A 383 -17.61 -6.76 23.99
N THR A 384 -17.05 -6.65 22.80
CA THR A 384 -17.65 -7.23 21.58
C THR A 384 -17.80 -8.75 21.69
N ARG A 385 -16.81 -9.44 22.29
CA ARG A 385 -16.88 -10.87 22.62
C ARG A 385 -18.00 -11.20 23.60
N ALA A 386 -18.09 -10.48 24.72
CA ALA A 386 -19.10 -10.72 25.77
C ALA A 386 -20.54 -10.65 25.22
N TRP A 387 -20.76 -9.81 24.20
CA TRP A 387 -22.05 -9.60 23.57
C TRP A 387 -22.25 -10.36 22.25
N GLY A 388 -21.24 -11.08 21.77
CA GLY A 388 -21.31 -11.78 20.48
C GLY A 388 -21.47 -10.84 19.28
N LEU A 389 -21.01 -9.58 19.40
CA LEU A 389 -21.04 -8.61 18.31
C LEU A 389 -19.77 -8.78 17.47
N PRO A 390 -19.86 -9.00 16.14
CA PRO A 390 -18.68 -9.06 15.29
C PRO A 390 -17.88 -7.76 15.35
N LEU A 391 -16.56 -7.88 15.53
CA LEU A 391 -15.61 -6.77 15.45
C LEU A 391 -14.88 -6.81 14.11
N ILE A 392 -14.97 -5.72 13.35
CA ILE A 392 -14.30 -5.52 12.07
C ILE A 392 -13.21 -4.47 12.25
N PHE A 393 -11.97 -4.84 11.94
CA PHE A 393 -10.90 -3.88 11.78
C PHE A 393 -10.78 -3.47 10.32
N ASP A 394 -11.07 -2.21 10.05
CA ASP A 394 -10.85 -1.60 8.74
C ASP A 394 -9.39 -1.22 8.59
N GLU A 395 -8.67 -2.03 7.84
CA GLU A 395 -7.27 -1.79 7.49
C GLU A 395 -7.09 -1.50 6.00
N VAL A 396 -8.11 -0.94 5.36
CA VAL A 396 -8.03 -0.51 3.96
C VAL A 396 -6.86 0.44 3.73
N GLN A 397 -6.57 1.34 4.68
CA GLN A 397 -5.47 2.30 4.59
C GLN A 397 -4.27 1.95 5.46
N SER A 398 -4.51 1.54 6.71
CA SER A 398 -3.45 1.24 7.68
C SER A 398 -2.79 -0.12 7.45
N GLY A 399 -3.47 -1.04 6.77
CA GLY A 399 -2.96 -2.37 6.49
C GLY A 399 -1.90 -2.39 5.39
N PHE A 400 -1.49 -3.60 5.06
CA PHE A 400 -0.48 -3.90 4.07
C PHE A 400 0.84 -3.15 4.31
N GLY A 401 1.33 -3.22 5.55
CA GLY A 401 2.68 -2.77 5.92
C GLY A 401 2.81 -1.29 6.24
N LEU A 402 1.73 -0.51 6.37
CA LEU A 402 1.87 0.94 6.66
C LEU A 402 2.54 1.16 8.02
N SER A 403 2.26 0.25 8.95
CA SER A 403 2.87 0.23 10.27
C SER A 403 4.38 -0.10 10.30
N GLY A 404 4.97 -0.46 9.16
CA GLY A 404 6.33 -1.00 9.05
C GLY A 404 6.32 -2.52 9.17
N ASP A 405 6.53 -3.04 10.37
CA ASP A 405 6.89 -4.45 10.59
C ASP A 405 5.75 -5.46 10.39
N ASN A 406 4.50 -5.01 10.37
CA ASN A 406 3.33 -5.88 10.27
C ASN A 406 2.50 -5.56 9.02
N VAL A 407 2.07 -6.61 8.33
CA VAL A 407 1.09 -6.49 7.25
C VAL A 407 -0.25 -6.03 7.80
N PHE A 408 -0.66 -6.53 8.96
CA PHE A 408 -1.87 -6.04 9.63
C PHE A 408 -1.49 -5.09 10.78
N TRP A 409 -1.99 -3.87 10.73
CA TRP A 409 -1.71 -2.83 11.72
C TRP A 409 -2.08 -3.27 13.14
N HIS A 410 -3.24 -3.91 13.32
CA HIS A 410 -3.73 -4.27 14.65
C HIS A 410 -2.84 -5.28 15.40
N GLN A 411 -1.94 -5.99 14.71
CA GLN A 411 -1.00 -6.93 15.35
C GLN A 411 -0.10 -6.23 16.38
N ARG A 412 0.12 -4.92 16.23
CA ARG A 412 0.84 -4.06 17.20
C ARG A 412 0.19 -4.03 18.59
N PHE A 413 -1.10 -4.34 18.67
CA PHE A 413 -1.84 -4.29 19.91
C PHE A 413 -1.66 -5.54 20.77
N HIS A 414 -1.18 -6.64 20.19
CA HIS A 414 -1.00 -7.93 20.86
C HIS A 414 -2.23 -8.30 21.70
N LEU A 415 -3.41 -8.26 21.07
CA LEU A 415 -4.67 -8.44 21.80
C LEU A 415 -4.70 -9.79 22.51
N LEU A 416 -5.10 -9.75 23.77
CA LEU A 416 -5.30 -10.92 24.62
C LEU A 416 -6.75 -11.00 25.09
N ASP A 417 -7.25 -12.23 25.19
CA ASP A 417 -8.54 -12.51 25.80
C ASP A 417 -8.48 -12.40 27.35
N ALA A 418 -9.62 -12.68 28.01
CA ALA A 418 -9.73 -12.65 29.47
C ALA A 418 -8.84 -13.67 30.19
N HIS A 419 -8.38 -14.71 29.49
CA HIS A 419 -7.50 -15.76 29.98
C HIS A 419 -6.02 -15.49 29.66
N GLY A 420 -5.72 -14.39 28.95
CA GLY A 420 -4.36 -14.05 28.54
C GLY A 420 -3.89 -14.81 27.30
N LEU A 421 -4.79 -15.41 26.52
CA LEU A 421 -4.48 -16.06 25.25
C LEU A 421 -4.57 -15.06 24.09
N PRO A 422 -3.81 -15.22 23.00
CA PRO A 422 -3.91 -14.36 21.82
C PRO A 422 -5.34 -14.30 21.27
N ASP A 423 -5.83 -13.09 21.00
CA ASP A 423 -7.12 -12.82 20.34
C ASP A 423 -6.91 -11.82 19.19
N GLY A 424 -7.96 -11.58 18.42
CA GLY A 424 -7.97 -10.64 17.30
C GLY A 424 -9.41 -10.26 16.94
N PRO A 425 -9.61 -9.40 15.92
CA PRO A 425 -10.94 -9.10 15.41
C PRO A 425 -11.62 -10.35 14.82
N ASP A 426 -12.90 -10.26 14.47
CA ASP A 426 -13.58 -11.35 13.75
C ASP A 426 -13.37 -11.24 12.23
N LEU A 427 -13.19 -10.02 11.73
CA LEU A 427 -12.85 -9.73 10.34
C LEU A 427 -11.84 -8.58 10.24
N VAL A 428 -10.99 -8.63 9.21
CA VAL A 428 -10.07 -7.56 8.80
C VAL A 428 -10.31 -7.27 7.33
N THR A 429 -10.50 -6.00 6.97
CA THR A 429 -10.62 -5.57 5.57
C THR A 429 -9.34 -4.89 5.10
N GLY A 430 -9.01 -5.03 3.82
CA GLY A 430 -7.87 -4.35 3.22
C GLY A 430 -8.11 -4.02 1.75
N ALA A 431 -7.37 -3.03 1.24
CA ALA A 431 -7.32 -2.67 -0.17
C ALA A 431 -6.07 -1.79 -0.44
N LYS A 432 -6.20 -0.69 -1.18
CA LYS A 432 -5.15 0.33 -1.42
C LYS A 432 -3.78 -0.30 -1.72
N ARG A 433 -2.84 -0.30 -0.76
CA ARG A 433 -1.50 -0.87 -0.87
C ARG A 433 -1.50 -2.32 -1.38
N ALA A 434 -2.54 -3.09 -1.07
CA ALA A 434 -2.74 -4.47 -1.52
C ALA A 434 -3.13 -4.62 -2.99
N GLN A 435 -3.43 -3.52 -3.71
CA GLN A 435 -3.82 -3.49 -5.13
C GLN A 435 -5.14 -4.20 -5.50
N VAL A 436 -5.75 -4.89 -4.54
CA VAL A 436 -7.05 -5.59 -4.62
C VAL A 436 -7.74 -5.47 -3.27
N GLY A 437 -9.08 -5.45 -3.26
CA GLY A 437 -9.82 -5.49 -2.00
C GLY A 437 -9.89 -6.92 -1.45
N TYR A 438 -9.79 -7.08 -0.13
CA TYR A 438 -9.91 -8.39 0.50
C TYR A 438 -10.53 -8.29 1.89
N VAL A 439 -11.05 -9.43 2.34
CA VAL A 439 -11.53 -9.65 3.71
C VAL A 439 -10.87 -10.91 4.25
N VAL A 440 -10.13 -10.81 5.34
CA VAL A 440 -9.68 -11.96 6.13
C VAL A 440 -10.67 -12.11 7.29
N SER A 441 -11.19 -13.31 7.51
CA SER A 441 -12.32 -13.51 8.40
C SER A 441 -12.31 -14.86 9.09
N ARG A 442 -12.96 -14.90 10.24
CA ARG A 442 -13.23 -16.13 11.01
C ARG A 442 -14.19 -17.09 10.32
N TRP A 443 -15.05 -16.56 9.45
CA TRP A 443 -16.15 -17.30 8.87
C TRP A 443 -16.03 -17.37 7.35
N PRO A 444 -16.49 -18.46 6.71
CA PRO A 444 -16.47 -18.54 5.26
C PRO A 444 -17.38 -17.47 4.64
N ASP A 445 -17.00 -16.97 3.47
CA ASP A 445 -17.87 -16.15 2.64
C ASP A 445 -18.86 -17.06 1.90
N PRO A 446 -20.18 -16.95 2.13
CA PRO A 446 -21.16 -17.81 1.46
C PRO A 446 -21.42 -17.43 0.00
N ALA A 447 -20.91 -16.29 -0.47
CA ALA A 447 -21.17 -15.79 -1.82
C ALA A 447 -19.92 -15.15 -2.43
N LEU A 448 -19.11 -15.97 -3.11
CA LEU A 448 -17.89 -15.51 -3.76
C LEU A 448 -18.15 -14.30 -4.69
N THR A 449 -17.33 -13.27 -4.52
CA THR A 449 -17.33 -12.07 -5.37
C THR A 449 -16.26 -12.16 -6.44
N THR A 450 -16.49 -11.49 -7.55
CA THR A 450 -15.52 -11.38 -8.63
C THR A 450 -14.46 -10.32 -8.33
N SER A 451 -13.19 -10.71 -8.36
CA SER A 451 -12.05 -9.80 -8.35
C SER A 451 -11.19 -10.04 -9.60
N HIS A 452 -10.50 -8.99 -10.05
CA HIS A 452 -9.63 -9.11 -11.22
C HIS A 452 -8.33 -9.83 -10.86
N ALA A 453 -8.05 -10.99 -11.45
CA ALA A 453 -6.86 -11.80 -11.15
C ALA A 453 -5.54 -11.02 -11.35
N ALA A 454 -5.43 -10.16 -12.38
CA ALA A 454 -4.28 -9.24 -12.49
C ALA A 454 -4.05 -8.35 -11.24
N SER A 455 -5.11 -7.89 -10.58
CA SER A 455 -4.99 -7.13 -9.34
C SER A 455 -4.45 -7.99 -8.20
N VAL A 456 -4.82 -9.27 -8.17
CA VAL A 456 -4.30 -10.26 -7.22
C VAL A 456 -2.81 -10.53 -7.47
N VAL A 457 -2.39 -10.66 -8.73
CA VAL A 457 -0.96 -10.78 -9.09
C VAL A 457 -0.19 -9.57 -8.56
N ARG A 458 -0.68 -8.34 -8.78
CA ARG A 458 -0.06 -7.12 -8.21
C ARG A 458 -0.04 -7.15 -6.68
N GLY A 459 -1.10 -7.61 -6.04
CA GLY A 459 -1.19 -7.75 -4.59
C GLY A 459 -0.13 -8.69 -4.03
N ILE A 460 0.10 -9.84 -4.66
CA ILE A 460 1.20 -10.75 -4.31
C ILE A 460 2.55 -10.06 -4.44
N CYS A 461 2.80 -9.38 -5.56
CA CYS A 461 4.07 -8.67 -5.78
C CYS A 461 4.31 -7.59 -4.72
N HIS A 462 3.27 -6.85 -4.35
CA HIS A 462 3.36 -5.84 -3.29
C HIS A 462 3.60 -6.49 -1.92
N LEU A 463 2.99 -7.64 -1.62
CA LEU A 463 3.24 -8.37 -0.38
C LEU A 463 4.70 -8.84 -0.30
N ASP A 464 5.25 -9.35 -1.41
CA ASP A 464 6.65 -9.77 -1.51
C ASP A 464 7.61 -8.60 -1.23
N LEU A 465 7.31 -7.40 -1.75
CA LEU A 465 8.14 -6.20 -1.52
C LEU A 465 8.13 -5.71 -0.08
N LEU A 466 7.03 -5.92 0.66
CA LEU A 466 6.96 -5.58 2.08
C LEU A 466 7.89 -6.48 2.91
N GLN A 467 8.05 -7.74 2.51
CA GLN A 467 8.94 -8.70 3.16
C GLN A 467 10.41 -8.40 2.84
N GLY A 468 10.99 -7.43 3.54
CA GLY A 468 12.42 -7.09 3.43
C GLY A 468 12.74 -5.61 3.21
N SER A 469 11.73 -4.75 3.11
CA SER A 469 11.94 -3.30 3.01
C SER A 469 12.34 -2.70 4.38
N PRO A 470 13.44 -1.94 4.47
CA PRO A 470 13.81 -1.28 5.72
C PRO A 470 12.81 -0.16 6.06
N SER A 471 12.38 -0.10 7.31
CA SER A 471 11.53 0.98 7.81
C SER A 471 12.30 2.31 7.83
N HIS A 472 11.66 3.39 7.37
CA HIS A 472 12.20 4.75 7.45
C HIS A 472 11.75 5.50 8.71
N ALA A 473 10.99 4.85 9.59
CA ALA A 473 10.33 5.47 10.74
C ALA A 473 11.30 6.24 11.65
N ALA A 474 12.46 5.65 11.98
CA ALA A 474 13.43 6.28 12.88
C ALA A 474 13.94 7.63 12.33
N ARG A 475 14.23 7.69 11.02
CA ARG A 475 14.68 8.92 10.36
C ARG A 475 13.53 9.93 10.25
N ALA A 476 12.32 9.49 9.92
CA ALA A 476 11.16 10.38 9.88
C ALA A 476 10.87 10.99 11.26
N HIS A 477 10.98 10.20 12.32
CA HIS A 477 10.81 10.63 13.70
C HIS A 477 11.83 11.69 14.09
N GLU A 478 13.13 11.46 13.83
CA GLU A 478 14.19 12.44 14.07
C GLU A 478 13.90 13.77 13.36
N ARG A 479 13.52 13.72 12.07
CA ARG A 479 13.26 14.93 11.27
C ARG A 479 12.02 15.70 11.72
N LEU A 480 10.96 15.01 12.13
CA LEU A 480 9.78 15.67 12.66
C LEU A 480 10.04 16.30 14.04
N ALA A 481 10.84 15.66 14.88
CA ALA A 481 11.28 16.24 16.15
C ALA A 481 12.14 17.51 15.93
N GLU A 482 13.05 17.50 14.95
CA GLU A 482 13.80 18.70 14.55
C GLU A 482 12.86 19.82 14.06
N LEU A 483 11.81 19.47 13.30
CA LEU A 483 10.83 20.43 12.80
C LEU A 483 10.02 21.05 13.94
N GLU A 484 9.51 20.26 14.88
CA GLU A 484 8.80 20.74 16.05
C GLU A 484 9.73 21.61 16.93
N ALA A 485 10.97 21.18 17.18
CA ALA A 485 11.93 21.96 17.96
C ALA A 485 12.21 23.35 17.34
N LYS A 486 12.28 23.43 16.01
CA LYS A 486 12.55 24.67 15.29
C LYS A 486 11.30 25.53 15.08
N TRP A 487 10.16 24.91 14.88
CA TRP A 487 8.92 25.55 14.43
C TRP A 487 7.71 25.20 15.31
N GLY A 488 7.91 24.98 16.61
CA GLY A 488 6.88 24.52 17.55
C GLY A 488 5.65 25.43 17.70
N HIS A 489 5.71 26.65 17.18
CA HIS A 489 4.57 27.57 17.10
C HIS A 489 3.64 27.29 15.90
N ILE A 490 4.07 26.45 14.95
CA ILE A 490 3.32 26.06 13.74
C ILE A 490 3.31 24.54 13.48
N VAL A 491 4.15 23.77 14.15
CA VAL A 491 4.21 22.30 14.08
C VAL A 491 4.07 21.78 15.50
N SER A 492 3.14 20.88 15.74
CA SER A 492 2.96 20.21 17.04
C SER A 492 2.57 18.74 16.87
N LYS A 493 2.71 17.94 17.94
CA LYS A 493 2.26 16.54 17.98
C LYS A 493 2.79 15.68 16.81
N PRO A 494 4.10 15.71 16.50
CA PRO A 494 4.67 14.85 15.49
C PRO A 494 4.47 13.38 15.87
N ARG A 495 4.05 12.58 14.90
CA ARG A 495 3.79 11.14 15.08
C ARG A 495 4.26 10.34 13.89
N VAL A 496 4.89 9.20 14.16
CA VAL A 496 5.43 8.29 13.15
C VAL A 496 5.14 6.85 13.56
N PHE A 497 4.46 6.12 12.68
CA PHE A 497 4.11 4.72 12.84
C PHE A 497 4.44 3.96 11.56
N GLY A 498 5.68 3.44 11.49
CA GLY A 498 6.19 2.84 10.25
C GLY A 498 6.40 3.90 9.18
N ASP A 499 5.72 3.73 8.05
CA ASP A 499 5.73 4.68 6.93
C ASP A 499 4.63 5.76 7.06
N ALA A 500 3.70 5.62 8.00
CA ALA A 500 2.73 6.66 8.31
C ALA A 500 3.38 7.73 9.20
N PHE A 501 3.23 9.00 8.84
CA PHE A 501 3.61 10.10 9.72
C PHE A 501 2.68 11.30 9.54
N ALA A 502 2.54 12.08 10.61
CA ALA A 502 1.76 13.30 10.63
C ALA A 502 2.27 14.28 11.68
N PHE A 503 1.83 15.52 11.58
CA PHE A 503 1.98 16.56 12.60
C PHE A 503 0.80 17.51 12.47
N ASP A 504 0.51 18.22 13.55
CA ASP A 504 -0.59 19.17 13.62
C ASP A 504 -0.08 20.58 13.32
N MET A 505 -0.96 21.39 12.73
CA MET A 505 -0.75 22.83 12.53
C MET A 505 -1.80 23.61 13.34
N PRO A 506 -1.56 24.90 13.67
CA PRO A 506 -2.42 25.66 14.58
C PRO A 506 -3.89 25.73 14.15
N ASP A 507 -4.14 25.70 12.85
CA ASP A 507 -5.48 25.80 12.28
C ASP A 507 -5.53 25.26 10.85
N ALA A 508 -6.76 25.01 10.38
CA ALA A 508 -7.01 24.49 9.03
C ALA A 508 -6.58 25.44 7.92
N LYS A 509 -6.53 26.76 8.14
CA LYS A 509 -6.10 27.73 7.14
C LYS A 509 -4.59 27.63 6.92
N SER A 510 -3.81 27.50 7.99
CA SER A 510 -2.37 27.28 7.97
C SER A 510 -2.02 25.95 7.29
N ALA A 511 -2.72 24.87 7.64
CA ALA A 511 -2.58 23.57 6.97
C ALA A 511 -2.89 23.66 5.47
N ASN A 512 -4.03 24.26 5.09
CA ASN A 512 -4.39 24.43 3.69
C ASN A 512 -3.42 25.34 2.91
N HIS A 513 -2.79 26.31 3.58
CA HIS A 513 -1.76 27.14 2.96
C HIS A 513 -0.50 26.33 2.64
N LEU A 514 -0.01 25.52 3.59
CA LEU A 514 1.11 24.60 3.36
C LEU A 514 0.80 23.62 2.24
N ILE A 515 -0.37 22.96 2.31
CA ILE A 515 -0.86 22.03 1.29
C ILE A 515 -0.95 22.75 -0.07
N GLY A 516 -1.44 23.98 -0.13
CA GLY A 516 -1.56 24.75 -1.37
C GLY A 516 -0.21 25.08 -2.04
N GLN A 517 0.90 25.05 -1.30
CA GLN A 517 2.23 25.36 -1.80
C GLN A 517 3.07 24.12 -2.14
N ARG A 518 2.64 22.92 -1.72
CA ARG A 518 3.45 21.69 -1.75
C ARG A 518 4.05 21.36 -3.12
N PHE A 519 3.27 21.52 -4.19
CA PHE A 519 3.73 21.22 -5.55
C PHE A 519 4.92 22.09 -5.96
N TYR A 520 4.90 23.38 -5.63
CA TYR A 520 6.02 24.32 -5.85
C TYR A 520 7.17 24.14 -4.86
N ARG A 521 7.02 23.26 -3.87
CA ARG A 521 8.06 22.85 -2.93
C ARG A 521 8.59 21.45 -3.25
N GLY A 522 8.09 20.82 -4.31
CA GLY A 522 8.61 19.55 -4.80
C GLY A 522 7.98 18.31 -4.19
N TYR A 523 6.81 18.41 -3.53
CA TYR A 523 6.13 17.26 -2.96
C TYR A 523 4.60 17.30 -3.18
N MET A 524 3.95 16.14 -3.19
CA MET A 524 2.49 15.97 -3.24
C MET A 524 1.94 15.42 -1.93
#